data_AF-A0A081PLG1-F1
#
_entry.id   AF-A0A081PLG1-F1
#
_cell.length_a   1.000
_cell.length_b   1.000
_cell.length_c   1.000
_cell.angle_alpha   90.00
_cell.angle_beta   90.00
_cell.angle_gamma   90.00
#
_symmetry.space_group_name_H-M   'P 1'
#
loop_
_entity.id
_entity.type
_entity.pdbx_description
1 polymer ?
#
loop_
_entity_poly.entity_id
_entity_poly.type
_entity_poly.pdbx_seq_one_letter_code
_entity_poly.pdbx_strand_id
1 'polypeptide(L)'
;MTLIESVLDLKKKLDELCPITPETEARIMEKFRLDWNYHSNKIEGNMLTYGETKALLLFGITAQGKPLQDHIEITRHNESYKMDFRYNS
;
A
#
# COMPACT_ATOMS: atom_id res chain seq x y z
N MET A 1 5.08 -11.79 29.16
CA MET A 1 4.98 -12.00 27.71
C MET A 1 5.78 -10.90 27.03
N THR A 2 6.78 -11.25 26.22
CA THR A 2 7.63 -10.28 25.52
C THR A 2 6.97 -9.77 24.24
N LEU A 3 7.48 -8.68 23.67
CA LEU A 3 7.03 -8.17 22.37
C LEU A 3 7.18 -9.22 21.27
N ILE A 4 8.31 -9.94 21.28
CA ILE A 4 8.61 -11.00 20.30
C ILE A 4 7.61 -12.15 20.43
N GLU A 5 7.32 -12.60 21.65
CA GLU A 5 6.30 -13.65 21.88
C GLU A 5 4.93 -13.23 21.34
N SER A 6 4.56 -11.96 21.49
CA SER A 6 3.29 -11.43 20.99
C SER A 6 3.23 -11.41 19.46
N VAL A 7 4.33 -11.04 18.79
CA VAL A 7 4.43 -11.07 17.33
C VAL A 7 4.33 -12.51 16.80
N LEU A 8 4.99 -13.46 17.45
CA LEU A 8 4.94 -14.86 17.06
C LEU A 8 3.54 -15.46 17.22
N ASP A 9 2.83 -15.13 18.30
CA ASP A 9 1.45 -15.58 18.51
C ASP A 9 0.48 -15.01 17.47
N LEU A 10 0.60 -13.72 17.13
CA LEU A 10 -0.18 -13.10 16.07
C LEU A 10 0.10 -13.70 14.70
N LYS A 11 1.37 -13.99 14.40
CA LYS A 11 1.74 -14.67 13.16
C LYS A 11 1.09 -16.06 13.09
N LYS A 12 1.12 -16.84 14.17
CA LYS A 12 0.50 -18.16 14.21
C LYS A 12 -1.00 -18.09 13.93
N LYS A 13 -1.70 -17.16 14.58
CA LYS A 13 -3.14 -16.91 14.33
C LYS A 13 -3.43 -16.50 12.89
N LEU A 14 -2.53 -15.71 12.28
CA LEU A 14 -2.66 -15.34 10.87
C LEU A 14 -2.47 -16.55 9.95
N ASP A 15 -1.46 -17.38 10.21
CA ASP A 15 -1.18 -18.58 9.42
C ASP A 15 -2.35 -19.58 9.46
N GLU A 16 -3.10 -19.66 10.57
CA GLU A 16 -4.33 -20.46 10.72
C GLU A 16 -5.51 -19.96 9.87
N LEU A 17 -5.51 -18.69 9.43
CA LEU A 17 -6.54 -18.10 8.58
C LEU A 17 -6.26 -18.27 7.07
N CYS A 18 -5.10 -18.81 6.72
CA CYS A 18 -4.68 -19.05 5.35
C CYS A 18 -4.90 -20.53 4.94
N PRO A 19 -5.14 -20.83 3.64
CA PRO A 19 -5.24 -19.89 2.53
C PRO A 19 -6.60 -19.17 2.49
N ILE A 20 -6.56 -17.88 2.16
CA ILE A 20 -7.76 -17.09 1.90
C ILE A 20 -8.17 -17.20 0.43
N THR A 21 -9.40 -16.80 0.11
CA THR A 21 -9.85 -16.80 -1.29
C THR A 21 -9.06 -15.80 -2.13
N PRO A 22 -8.83 -16.07 -3.43
CA PRO A 22 -8.14 -15.14 -4.33
C PRO A 22 -8.76 -13.75 -4.38
N GLU A 23 -10.09 -13.65 -4.26
CA GLU A 23 -10.80 -12.37 -4.20
C GLU A 23 -10.47 -11.58 -2.92
N THR A 24 -10.44 -12.27 -1.77
CA THR A 24 -10.10 -11.64 -0.49
C THR A 24 -8.64 -11.21 -0.48
N GLU A 25 -7.75 -12.05 -1.01
CA GLU A 25 -6.34 -11.73 -1.18
C GLU A 25 -6.16 -10.49 -2.07
N ALA A 26 -6.81 -10.45 -3.24
CA ALA A 26 -6.75 -9.31 -4.15
C ALA A 26 -7.19 -8.00 -3.47
N ARG A 27 -8.29 -8.03 -2.70
CA ARG A 27 -8.78 -6.86 -1.95
C ARG A 27 -7.80 -6.41 -0.86
N ILE A 28 -7.20 -7.35 -0.14
CA ILE A 28 -6.18 -7.07 0.87
C ILE A 28 -4.94 -6.44 0.22
N MET A 29 -4.49 -7.02 -0.90
CA MET A 29 -3.33 -6.53 -1.62
C MET A 29 -3.56 -5.15 -2.24
N GLU A 30 -4.77 -4.85 -2.72
CA GLU A 30 -5.12 -3.51 -3.19
C GLU A 30 -5.04 -2.47 -2.06
N LYS A 31 -5.51 -2.83 -0.86
CA LYS A 31 -5.36 -1.97 0.33
C LYS A 31 -3.89 -1.78 0.69
N PHE A 32 -3.10 -2.85 0.74
CA PHE A 32 -1.67 -2.75 1.04
C PHE A 32 -0.91 -1.89 0.02
N ARG A 33 -1.22 -2.04 -1.27
CA ARG A 33 -0.68 -1.20 -2.34
C ARG A 33 -0.97 0.28 -2.07
N LEU A 34 -2.22 0.63 -1.74
CA LEU A 34 -2.60 2.01 -1.45
C LEU A 34 -1.88 2.54 -0.20
N ASP A 35 -1.92 1.79 0.90
CA ASP A 35 -1.33 2.19 2.17
C ASP A 35 0.18 2.38 2.04
N TRP A 36 0.85 1.47 1.34
CA TRP A 36 2.29 1.56 1.13
C TRP A 36 2.64 2.83 0.35
N ASN A 37 1.97 3.07 -0.79
CA ASN A 37 2.24 4.27 -1.59
C ASN A 37 2.03 5.55 -0.78
N TYR A 38 0.93 5.62 -0.03
CA TYR A 38 0.66 6.77 0.81
C TYR A 38 1.72 6.94 1.92
N HIS A 39 1.93 5.94 2.77
CA HIS A 39 2.75 6.09 3.98
C HIS A 39 4.23 6.29 3.67
N SER A 40 4.79 5.58 2.68
CA SER A 40 6.20 5.75 2.28
C SER A 40 6.48 7.18 1.81
N ASN A 41 5.70 7.66 0.84
CA ASN A 41 5.85 9.00 0.29
C ASN A 41 5.53 10.07 1.33
N LYS A 42 4.57 9.80 2.24
CA LYS A 42 4.21 10.73 3.31
C LYS A 42 5.37 10.96 4.29
N ILE A 43 6.12 9.89 4.62
CA ILE A 43 7.32 9.98 5.47
C ILE A 43 8.40 10.83 4.79
N GLU A 44 8.49 10.78 3.46
CA GLU A 44 9.43 11.56 2.64
C GLU A 44 8.98 13.01 2.39
N GLY A 45 7.80 13.40 2.86
CA GLY A 45 7.30 14.78 2.81
C GLY A 45 6.22 15.05 1.76
N ASN A 46 5.74 14.03 1.05
CA ASN A 46 4.68 14.18 0.05
C ASN A 46 3.40 14.79 0.66
N MET A 47 2.81 15.77 -0.03
CA MET A 47 1.70 16.57 0.50
C MET A 47 0.32 16.02 0.18
N LEU A 48 0.22 14.95 -0.64
CA LEU A 48 -1.05 14.31 -0.90
C LEU A 48 -1.63 13.72 0.39
N THR A 49 -2.93 13.86 0.54
CA THR A 49 -3.74 13.19 1.56
C THR A 49 -4.04 11.77 1.12
N TYR A 50 -4.47 10.93 2.06
CA TYR A 50 -4.84 9.55 1.75
C TYR A 50 -5.94 9.48 0.66
N GLY A 51 -6.92 10.37 0.72
CA GLY A 51 -8.00 10.47 -0.28
C GLY A 51 -7.50 10.88 -1.66
N GLU A 52 -6.58 11.86 -1.72
CA GLU A 52 -5.96 12.31 -2.98
C GLU A 52 -5.07 11.22 -3.59
N THR A 53 -4.24 10.54 -2.78
CA THR A 53 -3.45 9.38 -3.22
C THR A 53 -4.34 8.26 -3.75
N LYS A 54 -5.45 7.97 -3.06
CA LYS A 54 -6.43 6.98 -3.52
C LYS A 54 -7.06 7.39 -4.85
N ALA A 55 -7.48 8.65 -4.98
CA ALA A 55 -8.10 9.16 -6.20
C ALA A 55 -7.13 9.10 -7.38
N LEU A 56 -5.86 9.44 -7.16
CA LEU A 56 -4.80 9.32 -8.15
C LEU A 56 -4.58 7.87 -8.59
N LEU A 57 -4.42 6.94 -7.64
CA LEU A 57 -4.05 5.56 -7.95
C LEU A 57 -5.19 4.71 -8.55
N LEU A 58 -6.44 5.02 -8.21
CA LEU A 58 -7.61 4.27 -8.67
C LEU A 58 -8.27 4.91 -9.90
N PHE A 59 -8.28 6.24 -9.98
CA PHE A 59 -9.04 6.96 -11.00
C PHE A 59 -8.19 7.90 -11.86
N GLY A 60 -6.89 8.05 -11.58
CA GLY A 60 -6.03 8.98 -12.31
C GLY A 60 -6.34 10.45 -12.04
N ILE A 61 -7.06 10.75 -10.95
CA ILE A 61 -7.47 12.11 -10.61
C ILE A 61 -6.38 12.80 -9.79
N THR A 62 -5.91 13.96 -10.26
CA THR A 62 -4.91 14.77 -9.57
C THR A 62 -5.54 15.70 -8.52
N ALA A 63 -4.82 15.92 -7.43
CA ALA A 63 -5.19 16.88 -6.40
C ALA A 63 -4.94 18.33 -6.85
N GLN A 64 -5.91 19.19 -6.61
CA GLN A 64 -5.79 20.61 -6.92
C GLN A 64 -4.89 21.32 -5.90
N GLY A 65 -4.01 22.21 -6.38
CA GLY A 65 -3.16 23.04 -5.52
C GLY A 65 -2.00 22.29 -4.85
N LYS A 66 -1.69 21.07 -5.32
CA LYS A 66 -0.56 20.26 -4.85
C LYS A 66 0.56 20.25 -5.90
N PRO A 67 1.83 20.11 -5.49
CA PRO A 67 2.93 20.01 -6.44
C PRO A 67 2.71 18.85 -7.43
N LEU A 68 3.06 19.08 -8.70
CA LEU A 68 3.03 18.02 -9.70
C LEU A 68 3.99 16.87 -9.34
N GLN A 69 5.13 17.22 -8.73
CA GLN A 69 6.13 16.26 -8.28
C GLN A 69 5.54 15.20 -7.34
N ASP A 70 4.72 15.60 -6.37
CA ASP A 70 4.08 14.68 -5.43
C ASP A 70 3.22 13.59 -6.13
N HIS A 71 2.58 13.94 -7.24
CA HIS A 71 1.80 12.99 -8.04
C HIS A 71 2.70 12.04 -8.82
N ILE A 72 3.80 12.56 -9.35
CA ILE A 72 4.79 11.78 -10.09
C ILE A 72 5.48 10.77 -9.17
N GLU A 73 5.84 11.18 -7.95
CA GLU A 73 6.47 10.32 -6.94
C GLU A 73 5.56 9.14 -6.56
N ILE A 74 4.29 9.41 -6.23
CA ILE A 74 3.30 8.35 -5.97
C ILE A 74 3.14 7.42 -7.18
N THR A 75 3.10 7.97 -8.39
CA THR A 75 2.93 7.17 -9.61
C THR A 75 4.14 6.26 -9.86
N ARG A 76 5.37 6.80 -9.75
CA ARG A 76 6.61 6.04 -9.90
C ARG A 76 6.75 4.96 -8.84
N HIS A 77 6.47 5.29 -7.58
CA HIS A 77 6.51 4.32 -6.50
C HIS A 77 5.50 3.18 -6.74
N ASN A 78 4.30 3.52 -7.22
CA ASN A 78 3.27 2.54 -7.56
C ASN A 78 3.65 1.64 -8.75
N GLU A 79 4.39 2.16 -9.72
CA GLU A 79 4.96 1.35 -10.81
C GLU A 79 6.01 0.38 -10.28
N SER A 80 6.89 0.82 -9.38
CA SER A 80 7.87 -0.06 -8.73
C SER A 80 7.19 -1.22 -8.01
N TYR A 81 6.16 -0.92 -7.20
CA TYR A 81 5.37 -1.95 -6.51
C TYR A 81 4.78 -2.98 -7.49
N LYS A 82 4.21 -2.51 -8.61
CA LYS A 82 3.62 -3.40 -9.63
C LYS A 82 4.67 -4.28 -10.30
N MET A 83 5.89 -3.80 -10.49
CA MET A 83 6.98 -4.61 -11.02
C MET A 83 7.38 -5.69 -10.01
N ASP A 84 7.61 -5.33 -8.74
CA ASP A 84 8.01 -6.30 -7.72
C ASP A 84 6.98 -7.42 -7.53
N PHE A 85 5.69 -7.07 -7.52
CA PHE A 85 4.63 -8.07 -7.40
C PHE A 85 4.51 -8.97 -8.64
N ARG A 86 4.78 -8.44 -9.85
CA ARG A 86 4.77 -9.26 -11.09
C ARG A 86 5.91 -10.26 -11.17
N TYR A 87 7.03 -10.00 -10.51
CA TYR A 87 8.20 -10.90 -10.52
C TYR A 87 8.21 -11.90 -9.36
N ASN A 88 7.40 -11.68 -8.31
CA ASN A 88 7.32 -12.54 -7.12
C ASN A 88 5.95 -13.25 -6.95
N SER A 89 5.09 -13.27 -7.97
CA SER A 89 3.83 -14.03 -7.98
C SER A 89 3.80 -15.13 -9.05
#